data_AF-W6MQ37-F1
#
_entry.id   AF-W6MQ37-F1
#
_cell.length_a   1.000
_cell.length_b   1.000
_cell.length_c   1.000
_cell.angle_alpha   90.00
_cell.angle_beta   90.00
_cell.angle_gamma   90.00
#
_symmetry.space_group_name_H-M   'P 1'
#
loop_
_entity.id
_entity.type
_entity.pdbx_description
1 polymer ?
#
loop_
_entity_poly.entity_id
_entity_poly.type
_entity_poly.pdbx_seq_one_letter_code
_entity_poly.pdbx_strand_id
1 'polypeptide(L)'
;MPKVTIEYCVKCKWQLRATWYLQEVLQTFSSSEVLVDEVSLRPSLTPGTFRVLCYSVQDSEPAVIWDRTVDDGFPDSKALKQRIKSLIQPDLNIGHNDKPLKNNGVLKQDQQKDSKENSNQETNKTVHCEECKSAE
;
A
#
# COMPACT_ATOMS: atom_id res chain seq x y z
N MET A 1 10.36 -12.64 13.62
CA MET A 1 10.42 -12.52 12.16
C MET A 1 9.51 -11.39 11.70
N PRO A 2 9.74 -10.76 10.54
CA PRO A 2 8.97 -9.59 10.13
C PRO A 2 7.52 -9.96 9.80
N LYS A 3 6.58 -9.11 10.20
CA LYS A 3 5.14 -9.27 9.94
C LYS A 3 4.60 -8.06 9.21
N VAL A 4 3.71 -8.29 8.25
CA VAL A 4 3.05 -7.23 7.50
C VAL A 4 1.56 -7.22 7.80
N THR A 5 1.00 -6.06 8.14
CA THR A 5 -0.44 -5.89 8.35
C THR A 5 -1.00 -4.89 7.36
N ILE A 6 -2.04 -5.30 6.63
CA ILE A 6 -2.79 -4.42 5.74
C ILE A 6 -4.08 -4.06 6.46
N GLU A 7 -4.15 -2.82 6.92
CA GLU A 7 -5.35 -2.27 7.54
C GLU A 7 -6.21 -1.60 6.49
N TYR A 8 -7.50 -1.92 6.46
CA TYR A 8 -8.42 -1.42 5.44
C TYR A 8 -9.78 -1.04 6.02
N CYS A 9 -10.39 -0.03 5.44
CA CYS A 9 -11.74 0.39 5.78
C CYS A 9 -12.76 -0.65 5.29
N VAL A 10 -13.55 -1.20 6.22
CA VAL A 10 -14.63 -2.13 5.85
C VAL A 10 -15.78 -1.44 5.11
N LYS A 11 -16.02 -0.16 5.40
CA LYS A 11 -17.12 0.63 4.80
C LYS A 11 -16.84 1.02 3.34
N CYS A 12 -15.59 1.34 2.98
CA CYS A 12 -15.20 1.61 1.58
C CYS A 12 -15.14 0.30 0.72
N LYS A 13 -15.50 -0.89 1.27
CA LYS A 13 -15.47 -2.20 0.58
C LYS A 13 -14.13 -2.59 -0.03
N TRP A 14 -13.03 -2.18 0.60
CA TRP A 14 -11.67 -2.42 0.08
C TRP A 14 -11.09 -3.79 0.44
N GLN A 15 -11.88 -4.74 0.97
CA GLN A 15 -11.36 -6.06 1.35
C GLN A 15 -10.69 -6.80 0.18
N LEU A 16 -11.28 -6.72 -1.03
CA LEU A 16 -10.72 -7.40 -2.21
C LEU A 16 -9.35 -6.84 -2.60
N ARG A 17 -9.21 -5.51 -2.53
CA ARG A 17 -7.94 -4.84 -2.78
C ARG A 17 -6.91 -5.20 -1.72
N ALA A 18 -7.29 -5.21 -0.45
CA ALA A 18 -6.40 -5.60 0.65
C ALA A 18 -5.90 -7.05 0.50
N THR A 19 -6.80 -7.99 0.15
CA THR A 19 -6.44 -9.40 -0.11
C THR A 19 -5.49 -9.53 -1.30
N TRP A 20 -5.69 -8.75 -2.37
CA TRP A 20 -4.77 -8.78 -3.51
C TRP A 20 -3.34 -8.35 -3.11
N TYR A 21 -3.19 -7.28 -2.33
CA TYR A 21 -1.87 -6.89 -1.82
C TYR A 21 -1.25 -7.94 -0.91
N LEU A 22 -2.06 -8.60 -0.06
CA LEU A 22 -1.59 -9.70 0.76
C LEU A 22 -1.01 -10.82 -0.13
N GLN A 23 -1.70 -11.18 -1.21
CA GLN A 23 -1.22 -12.18 -2.17
C GLN A 23 0.09 -11.75 -2.84
N GLU A 24 0.20 -10.50 -3.28
CA GLU A 24 1.43 -9.96 -3.88
C GLU A 24 2.63 -10.04 -2.92
N VAL A 25 2.42 -9.71 -1.65
CA VAL A 25 3.45 -9.79 -0.60
C VAL A 25 3.86 -11.24 -0.38
N LEU A 26 2.91 -12.15 -0.16
CA LEU A 26 3.22 -13.57 0.04
C LEU A 26 3.93 -14.19 -1.17
N GLN A 27 3.47 -13.91 -2.39
CA GLN A 27 4.12 -14.46 -3.60
C GLN A 27 5.56 -14.00 -3.78
N THR A 28 5.90 -12.80 -3.28
CA THR A 28 7.24 -12.23 -3.42
C THR A 28 8.18 -12.63 -2.28
N PHE A 29 7.67 -12.69 -1.05
CA PHE A 29 8.48 -12.83 0.18
C PHE A 29 8.24 -14.15 0.92
N SER A 30 7.84 -15.21 0.21
CA SER A 30 7.74 -16.57 0.75
C SER A 30 8.92 -17.48 0.34
N SER A 31 9.95 -16.94 -0.32
CA SER A 31 11.13 -17.72 -0.73
C SER A 31 12.18 -17.77 0.40
N SER A 32 13.04 -18.79 0.38
CA SER A 32 14.01 -19.06 1.46
C SER A 32 15.02 -17.93 1.74
N GLU A 33 15.15 -16.96 0.84
CA GLU A 33 16.12 -15.85 0.93
C GLU A 33 15.54 -14.58 1.57
N VAL A 34 14.21 -14.41 1.54
CA VAL A 34 13.47 -13.35 2.25
C VAL A 34 12.14 -13.90 2.71
N LEU A 35 11.94 -13.92 4.03
CA LEU A 35 10.75 -14.49 4.63
C LEU A 35 9.98 -13.43 5.42
N VAL A 36 8.81 -13.06 4.90
CA VAL A 36 7.74 -12.47 5.72
C VAL A 36 7.02 -13.62 6.39
N ASP A 37 7.01 -13.62 7.72
CA ASP A 37 6.44 -14.72 8.52
C ASP A 37 4.91 -14.76 8.41
N GLU A 38 4.32 -13.56 8.42
CA GLU A 38 2.90 -13.37 8.53
C GLU A 38 2.50 -12.15 7.72
N VAL A 39 1.43 -12.30 6.94
CA VAL A 39 0.70 -11.19 6.36
C VAL A 39 -0.74 -11.25 6.87
N SER A 40 -1.18 -10.20 7.54
CA SER A 40 -2.52 -10.13 8.15
C SER A 40 -3.36 -9.01 7.56
N LEU A 41 -4.68 -9.23 7.52
CA LEU A 41 -5.66 -8.22 7.14
C LEU A 41 -6.34 -7.70 8.42
N ARG A 42 -6.28 -6.39 8.65
CA ARG A 42 -6.92 -5.73 9.81
C ARG A 42 -8.11 -4.89 9.35
N PRO A 43 -9.35 -5.30 9.65
CA PRO A 43 -10.52 -4.46 9.42
C PRO A 43 -10.47 -3.19 10.28
N SER A 44 -10.78 -2.04 9.67
CA SER A 44 -10.93 -0.75 10.35
C SER A 44 -12.33 -0.18 10.10
N LEU A 45 -12.94 0.35 11.16
CA LEU A 45 -14.21 1.10 11.07
C LEU A 45 -14.01 2.56 10.70
N THR A 46 -12.77 3.04 10.73
CA THR A 46 -12.42 4.42 10.36
C THR A 46 -12.56 4.59 8.84
N PRO A 47 -13.39 5.55 8.38
CA PRO A 47 -13.56 5.82 6.96
C PRO A 47 -12.26 6.14 6.25
N GLY A 48 -12.02 5.49 5.10
CA GLY A 48 -10.87 5.80 4.25
C GLY A 48 -9.52 5.29 4.71
N THR A 49 -9.46 4.53 5.80
CA THR A 49 -8.24 3.85 6.24
C THR A 49 -7.78 2.86 5.19
N PHE A 50 -6.56 3.04 4.70
CA PHE A 50 -5.82 2.01 4.01
C PHE A 50 -4.33 2.20 4.33
N ARG A 51 -3.79 1.32 5.17
CA ARG A 51 -2.41 1.40 5.65
C ARG A 51 -1.73 0.05 5.53
N VAL A 52 -0.45 0.07 5.16
CA VAL A 52 0.40 -1.11 5.22
C VAL A 52 1.45 -0.87 6.28
N LEU A 53 1.48 -1.74 7.28
CA LEU A 53 2.35 -1.68 8.44
C LEU A 53 3.33 -2.86 8.39
N CYS A 54 4.57 -2.62 8.79
CA CYS A 54 5.59 -3.66 8.93
C CYS A 54 6.13 -3.66 10.35
N TYR A 55 6.06 -4.81 11.00
CA TYR A 55 6.59 -5.06 12.32
C TYR A 55 7.93 -5.77 12.16
N SER A 56 9.02 -5.08 12.50
CA SER A 56 10.37 -5.66 12.57
C SER A 56 10.59 -6.31 13.94
N VAL A 57 11.58 -7.19 14.05
CA VAL A 57 11.97 -7.81 15.34
C VAL A 57 12.66 -6.80 16.26
N GLN A 58 13.29 -5.78 15.69
CA GLN A 58 14.13 -4.83 16.42
C GLN A 58 13.34 -3.63 16.96
N ASP A 59 12.16 -3.36 16.39
CA ASP A 59 11.38 -2.16 16.69
C ASP A 59 10.19 -2.48 17.58
N SER A 60 9.92 -1.61 18.56
CA SER A 60 8.74 -1.71 19.43
C SER A 60 7.46 -1.24 18.74
N GLU A 61 7.59 -0.37 17.74
CA GLU A 61 6.47 0.21 16.98
C GLU A 61 6.53 -0.23 15.51
N PRO A 62 5.38 -0.41 14.84
CA PRO A 62 5.36 -0.73 13.42
C PRO A 62 5.83 0.43 12.55
N ALA A 63 6.64 0.12 11.54
CA ALA A 63 6.94 1.05 10.46
C ALA A 63 5.74 1.15 9.50
N VAL A 64 5.37 2.38 9.14
CA VAL A 64 4.34 2.63 8.11
C VAL A 64 4.99 2.52 6.72
N ILE A 65 4.66 1.46 5.99
CA ILE A 65 5.10 1.24 4.61
C ILE A 65 4.36 2.17 3.65
N TRP A 66 3.06 2.31 3.89
CA TRP A 66 2.14 3.08 3.06
C TRP A 66 0.97 3.56 3.90
N ASP A 67 0.56 4.81 3.71
CA ASP A 67 -0.68 5.35 4.22
C ASP A 67 -1.39 6.11 3.11
N ARG A 68 -2.60 5.67 2.75
CA ARG A 68 -3.38 6.29 1.66
C ARG A 68 -3.59 7.79 1.84
N THR A 69 -3.65 8.27 3.08
CA THR A 69 -3.86 9.69 3.39
C THR A 69 -2.58 10.53 3.22
N VAL A 70 -1.41 9.91 3.37
CA VAL A 70 -0.10 10.56 3.26
C VAL A 70 0.48 10.40 1.86
N ASP A 71 0.38 9.19 1.30
CA ASP A 71 0.90 8.82 -0.02
C ASP A 71 -0.09 9.10 -1.18
N ASP A 72 -1.23 9.74 -0.89
CA ASP A 72 -2.27 10.13 -1.85
C ASP A 72 -2.74 9.00 -2.79
N GLY A 73 -3.22 7.90 -2.21
CA GLY A 73 -3.82 6.82 -2.96
C GLY A 73 -3.30 5.43 -2.60
N PHE A 74 -3.44 4.49 -3.53
CA PHE A 74 -3.05 3.10 -3.33
C PHE A 74 -1.67 2.82 -3.93
N PRO A 75 -0.84 1.97 -3.30
CA PRO A 75 0.49 1.68 -3.82
C PRO A 75 0.43 0.84 -5.08
N ASP A 76 1.27 1.12 -6.06
CA ASP A 76 1.58 0.15 -7.10
C ASP A 76 2.23 -1.09 -6.46
N SER A 77 1.93 -2.28 -6.98
CA SER A 77 2.44 -3.54 -6.41
C SER A 77 3.96 -3.50 -6.29
N LYS A 78 4.63 -2.97 -7.32
CA LYS A 78 6.09 -2.84 -7.32
C LYS A 78 6.58 -1.86 -6.25
N ALA A 79 5.93 -0.71 -6.11
CA ALA A 79 6.28 0.28 -5.10
C ALA A 79 6.14 -0.28 -3.68
N LEU A 80 5.04 -1.02 -3.43
CA LEU A 80 4.82 -1.67 -2.14
C LEU A 80 5.95 -2.66 -1.83
N LYS A 81 6.26 -3.56 -2.77
CA LYS A 81 7.30 -4.58 -2.60
C LYS A 81 8.69 -3.96 -2.39
N GLN A 82 9.02 -2.90 -3.12
CA GLN A 82 10.28 -2.17 -2.92
C GLN A 82 10.39 -1.55 -1.53
N ARG A 83 9.32 -0.92 -1.02
CA ARG A 83 9.33 -0.33 0.33
C ARG A 83 9.43 -1.40 1.42
N ILE A 84 8.73 -2.53 1.27
CA ILE A 84 8.84 -3.68 2.20
C ILE A 84 10.26 -4.24 2.20
N LYS A 85 10.85 -4.47 1.02
CA LYS A 85 12.24 -4.92 0.88
C LYS A 85 13.21 -3.97 1.58
N SER A 86 13.07 -2.67 1.34
CA SER A 86 13.98 -1.65 1.87
C SER A 86 14.05 -1.66 3.40
N LEU A 87 12.98 -2.12 4.07
CA LEU A 87 12.91 -2.22 5.53
C LEU A 87 13.33 -3.59 6.07
N ILE A 88 12.98 -4.68 5.39
CA ILE A 88 13.27 -6.04 5.87
C ILE A 88 14.69 -6.48 5.48
N GLN A 89 15.07 -6.29 4.22
CA GLN A 89 16.34 -6.77 3.67
C GLN A 89 16.78 -5.92 2.47
N PRO A 90 17.45 -4.77 2.71
CA PRO A 90 17.78 -3.80 1.65
C PRO A 90 18.72 -4.38 0.57
N ASP A 91 19.57 -5.32 0.95
CA ASP A 91 20.60 -5.90 0.07
C ASP A 91 20.08 -7.00 -0.87
N LEU A 92 18.85 -7.49 -0.71
CA LEU A 92 18.31 -8.57 -1.54
C LEU A 92 17.88 -8.07 -2.92
N ASN A 93 18.19 -8.80 -4.00
CA ASN A 93 17.59 -8.57 -5.30
C ASN A 93 16.20 -9.24 -5.44
N ILE A 94 15.13 -8.46 -5.66
CA ILE A 94 13.74 -8.95 -5.92
C ILE A 94 13.39 -9.00 -7.42
N GLY A 95 14.42 -9.08 -8.28
CA GLY A 95 14.31 -9.26 -9.72
C GLY A 95 13.79 -8.01 -10.45
N HIS A 96 12.75 -8.18 -11.28
CA HIS A 96 12.18 -7.07 -12.07
C HIS A 96 11.58 -5.95 -11.19
N ASN A 97 11.29 -6.26 -9.92
CA ASN A 97 10.78 -5.29 -8.97
C ASN A 97 11.84 -4.32 -8.48
N ASP A 98 13.14 -4.52 -8.73
CA ASP A 98 14.20 -3.58 -8.31
C ASP A 98 14.48 -2.44 -9.27
N LYS A 99 13.87 -2.46 -10.47
CA LYS A 99 14.01 -1.32 -11.41
C LYS A 99 13.40 -0.05 -10.77
N PRO A 100 13.96 1.15 -10.99
CA PRO A 100 13.37 2.38 -10.49
C PRO A 100 11.90 2.54 -10.96
N LEU A 101 11.07 3.14 -10.10
CA LEU A 101 9.69 3.48 -10.45
C LEU A 101 9.69 4.65 -11.43
N LYS A 102 8.76 4.66 -12.39
CA LYS A 102 8.59 5.77 -13.35
C LYS A 102 7.70 6.90 -12.80
N ASN A 103 7.13 6.72 -11.62
CA ASN A 103 6.19 7.60 -10.92
C ASN A 103 6.40 7.50 -9.39
N ASN A 104 5.66 8.28 -8.60
CA ASN A 104 5.70 8.25 -7.12
C ASN A 104 5.19 6.93 -6.50
N GLY A 105 5.00 5.87 -7.30
CA GLY A 105 4.55 4.56 -6.83
C GLY A 105 3.07 4.49 -6.48
N VAL A 106 2.27 5.50 -6.80
CA VAL A 106 0.81 5.47 -6.65
C VAL A 106 0.19 4.80 -7.89
N LEU A 107 -0.76 3.89 -7.68
CA LEU A 107 -1.58 3.30 -8.74
C LEU A 107 -2.39 4.41 -9.41
N LYS A 108 -2.12 4.64 -10.69
CA LYS A 108 -2.99 5.48 -11.51
C LYS A 108 -4.26 4.69 -11.82
N GLN A 109 -5.42 5.30 -11.60
CA GLN A 109 -6.63 4.83 -12.28
C GLN A 109 -6.43 5.14 -13.76
N ASP A 110 -6.54 4.12 -14.63
CA ASP A 110 -6.58 4.33 -16.07
C ASP A 110 -7.84 5.14 -16.40
N GLN A 111 -7.70 6.47 -16.40
CA GLN A 111 -8.65 7.32 -17.07
C GLN A 111 -8.49 7.06 -18.56
N GLN A 112 -9.55 6.52 -19.18
CA GLN A 112 -9.73 6.66 -20.63
C GLN A 112 -9.50 8.13 -20.97
N LYS A 113 -8.49 8.39 -21.81
CA LYS A 113 -8.16 9.72 -22.31
C LYS A 113 -9.39 10.29 -23.02
N ASP A 114 -9.98 11.32 -22.43
CA ASP A 114 -10.46 12.45 -23.21
C ASP A 114 -9.96 13.75 -22.58
N SER A 115 -9.26 14.50 -23.41
CA SER A 115 -8.47 15.69 -23.14
C SER A 115 -9.30 16.90 -22.68
N LYS A 116 -8.80 17.64 -21.68
CA LYS A 116 -8.35 19.05 -21.80
C LYS A 116 -7.86 19.62 -20.47
N GLU A 117 -6.96 20.59 -20.62
CA GLU A 117 -6.06 21.20 -19.64
C GLU A 117 -6.70 22.02 -18.52
N ASN A 118 -5.83 22.30 -17.53
CA ASN A 118 -5.81 23.37 -16.54
C ASN A 118 -6.70 23.24 -15.30
N SER A 119 -6.07 23.06 -14.14
CA SER A 119 -5.54 24.21 -13.40
C SER A 119 -4.81 23.78 -12.12
N ASN A 120 -3.70 24.47 -11.84
CA ASN A 120 -3.01 24.46 -10.55
C ASN A 120 -3.97 24.91 -9.44
N GLN A 121 -4.31 24.01 -8.52
CA GLN A 121 -4.76 24.39 -7.18
C GLN A 121 -4.22 23.38 -6.17
N GLU A 122 -3.15 23.77 -5.49
CA GLU A 122 -2.77 23.24 -4.18
C GLU A 122 -3.97 23.45 -3.25
N THR A 123 -4.78 22.41 -3.12
CA THR A 123 -5.79 22.33 -2.07
C THR A 123 -5.21 21.43 -1.01
N ASN A 124 -5.06 21.98 0.20
CA ASN A 124 -4.91 21.23 1.43
C ASN A 124 -6.15 20.32 1.56
N LYS A 125 -6.13 19.18 0.85
CA LYS A 125 -7.21 18.22 0.81
C LYS A 125 -7.07 17.34 2.04
N THR A 126 -7.93 17.58 3.02
CA THR A 126 -8.32 16.54 3.96
C THR A 126 -8.78 15.35 3.11
N VAL A 127 -7.99 14.28 3.04
CA VAL A 127 -8.24 13.11 2.17
C VAL A 127 -9.45 12.35 2.69
N HIS A 128 -10.64 12.83 2.34
CA HIS A 128 -11.91 12.26 2.75
C HIS A 128 -12.27 11.09 1.81
N CYS A 129 -12.53 9.87 2.34
CA CYS A 129 -13.01 8.74 1.51
C CYS A 129 -14.44 9.03 1.04
N GLU A 130 -14.62 9.38 -0.22
CA GLU A 130 -15.94 9.59 -0.84
C GLU A 130 -16.74 8.27 -0.92
N GLU A 131 -16.06 7.13 -1.09
CA GLU A 131 -16.67 5.79 -1.15
C GLU A 131 -17.32 5.34 0.17
N CYS A 132 -17.03 6.01 1.30
CA CYS A 132 -17.65 5.75 2.59
C CYS A 132 -19.04 6.37 2.75
N LYS A 133 -19.42 7.34 1.92
CA LYS A 133 -20.69 8.08 2.07
C LYS A 133 -21.91 7.32 1.55
N SER A 134 -21.69 6.30 0.73
CA SER A 134 -22.75 5.60 -0.02
C SER A 134 -23.17 4.26 0.60
N ALA A 135 -22.62 3.92 1.76
CA ALA A 135 -22.82 2.64 2.44
C ALA A 135 -23.69 2.84 3.70
N GLU A 136 -24.96 3.18 3.48
CA GLU A 136 -26.06 3.06 4.46
C GLU A 136 -27.05 1.99 3.99
#